data_AF-A0A2X3KBP7-F1
#
_entry.id   AF-A0A2X3KBP7-F1
#
_cell.length_a   1.000
_cell.length_b   1.000
_cell.length_c   1.000
_cell.angle_alpha   90.00
_cell.angle_beta   90.00
_cell.angle_gamma   90.00
#
_symmetry.space_group_name_H-M   'P 1'
#
loop_
_entity.id
_entity.type
_entity.pdbx_description
1 polymer ?
#
loop_
_entity_poly.entity_id
_entity_poly.type
_entity_poly.pdbx_seq_one_letter_code
_entity_poly.pdbx_strand_id
1 'polypeptide(L)'
;MPPPITCLRHRLMSADVSWKLPVAQCFSPCFAVGTPLHTWQLVSQGRTSIAHKGMLLAAKTMAATTVNLFIDSGLLQECQQEHQQVTDTQPYHCPIPKNVTRHL
;
A
#
# COMPACT_ATOMS: atom_id res chain seq x y z
N MET A 1 -2.34 23.13 -5.75
CA MET A 1 -1.97 21.87 -6.42
C MET A 1 -1.74 20.82 -5.35
N PRO A 2 -2.50 19.72 -5.30
CA PRO A 2 -2.15 18.62 -4.41
C PRO A 2 -0.80 18.03 -4.88
N PRO A 3 0.05 17.54 -3.95
CA PRO A 3 1.32 16.94 -4.32
C PRO A 3 1.08 15.70 -5.21
N PRO A 4 2.02 15.37 -6.12
CA PRO A 4 1.93 14.14 -6.89
C PRO A 4 1.82 12.96 -5.93
N ILE A 5 0.88 12.05 -6.22
CA ILE A 5 0.75 10.78 -5.51
C ILE A 5 1.94 9.93 -5.95
N THR A 6 3.12 10.19 -5.38
CA THR A 6 4.28 9.35 -5.58
C THR A 6 3.96 7.99 -4.97
N CYS A 7 3.88 6.96 -5.81
CA CYS A 7 3.81 5.58 -5.38
C CYS A 7 5.05 5.32 -4.49
N LEU A 8 4.83 5.22 -3.18
CA LEU A 8 5.92 5.07 -2.21
C LEU A 8 6.67 3.77 -2.51
N ARG A 9 7.95 3.91 -2.91
CA ARG A 9 8.92 2.83 -3.21
C ARG A 9 9.20 1.84 -2.05
N HIS A 10 8.54 1.96 -0.90
CA HIS A 10 8.78 1.14 0.28
C HIS A 10 7.73 0.03 0.39
N ARG A 11 8.09 -1.11 -0.20
CA ARG A 11 7.36 -2.39 -0.16
C ARG A 11 7.18 -2.85 1.30
N LEU A 12 5.95 -3.16 1.74
CA LEU A 12 5.63 -4.34 2.58
C LEU A 12 4.11 -4.53 2.80
N MET A 13 3.67 -5.78 2.60
CA MET A 13 2.37 -6.43 2.88
C MET A 13 1.43 -6.79 1.72
N SER A 14 1.80 -6.54 0.46
CA SER A 14 1.20 -7.27 -0.69
C SER A 14 2.24 -7.53 -1.78
N ALA A 15 3.37 -8.14 -1.42
CA ALA A 15 4.47 -8.38 -2.35
C ALA A 15 3.99 -9.17 -3.59
N ASP A 16 3.42 -10.36 -3.47
CA ASP A 16 3.07 -11.12 -4.68
C ASP A 16 1.99 -10.46 -5.55
N VAL A 17 0.99 -9.82 -4.92
CA VAL A 17 -0.11 -9.16 -5.64
C VAL A 17 0.38 -7.93 -6.41
N SER A 18 1.35 -7.18 -5.86
CA SER A 18 1.87 -5.99 -6.53
C SER A 18 2.68 -6.31 -7.78
N TRP A 19 2.96 -7.57 -8.10
CA TRP A 19 3.56 -7.98 -9.37
C TRP A 19 2.51 -8.24 -10.45
N LYS A 20 1.23 -8.36 -10.07
CA LYS A 20 0.12 -8.57 -11.01
C LYS A 20 -0.62 -7.28 -11.35
N LEU A 21 -0.63 -6.30 -10.46
CA LEU A 21 -1.28 -5.01 -10.68
C LEU A 21 -0.64 -3.90 -9.83
N PRO A 22 -0.83 -2.61 -10.19
CA PRO A 22 -0.42 -1.49 -9.35
C PRO A 22 -1.06 -1.59 -7.95
N VAL A 23 -0.25 -1.44 -6.89
CA VAL A 23 -0.71 -1.42 -5.50
C VAL A 23 -0.09 -0.22 -4.81
N ALA A 24 -0.92 0.58 -4.14
CA ALA A 24 -0.49 1.68 -3.28
C ALA A 24 -0.89 1.41 -1.83
N GLN A 25 -0.11 1.92 -0.88
CA GLN A 25 -0.38 1.83 0.55
C GLN A 25 -0.45 3.23 1.15
N CYS A 26 -1.40 3.44 2.06
CA CYS A 26 -1.55 4.70 2.78
C CYS A 26 -1.15 4.49 4.24
N PHE A 27 -0.08 5.17 4.66
CA PHE A 27 0.32 5.23 6.07
C PHE A 27 -0.10 6.59 6.64
N SER A 28 -0.93 6.54 7.68
CA SER A 28 -1.55 7.72 8.30
C SER A 28 -1.24 7.72 9.81
N PRO A 29 -1.11 8.90 10.45
CA PRO A 29 -0.82 8.98 11.88
C PRO A 29 -2.00 8.46 12.73
N CYS A 30 -1.97 7.17 13.04
CA CYS A 30 -2.96 6.50 13.91
C CYS A 30 -2.44 6.24 15.33
N PHE A 31 -1.17 6.56 15.60
CA PHE A 31 -0.49 6.29 16.87
C PHE A 31 0.68 7.26 17.06
N ALA A 32 1.19 7.34 18.28
CA ALA A 32 2.31 8.19 18.65
C ALA A 32 3.60 7.77 17.93
N VAL A 33 4.34 8.77 17.43
CA VAL A 33 5.63 8.60 16.76
C VAL A 33 6.59 7.84 17.67
N GLY A 34 7.31 6.87 17.09
CA GLY A 34 8.27 6.04 17.83
C GLY A 34 7.68 4.82 18.52
N THR A 35 6.35 4.64 18.52
CA THR A 35 5.74 3.38 19.00
C THR A 35 6.10 2.24 18.03
N PRO A 36 6.78 1.16 18.47
CA PRO A 36 7.08 0.04 17.60
C PRO A 36 5.81 -0.70 17.19
N LEU A 37 5.74 -1.11 15.92
CA LEU A 37 4.67 -1.97 15.41
C LEU A 37 4.71 -3.34 16.12
N HIS A 38 3.56 -4.01 16.22
CA HIS A 38 3.42 -5.33 16.86
C HIS A 38 3.68 -5.34 18.38
N THR A 39 3.31 -4.27 19.09
CA THR A 39 3.47 -4.16 20.55
C THR A 39 2.13 -3.89 21.25
N TRP A 40 2.03 -4.24 22.54
CA TRP A 40 0.87 -3.89 23.36
C TRP A 40 0.69 -2.38 23.52
N GLN A 41 1.79 -1.62 23.48
CA GLN A 41 1.80 -0.16 23.46
C GLN A 41 1.11 0.41 22.22
N LEU A 42 1.20 -0.28 21.07
CA LEU A 42 0.45 0.07 19.87
C LEU A 42 -1.04 -0.27 20.04
N VAL A 43 -1.34 -1.45 20.57
CA VAL A 43 -2.72 -1.93 20.77
C VAL A 43 -3.50 -0.98 21.68
N SER A 44 -2.90 -0.50 22.78
CA SER A 44 -3.56 0.40 23.72
C SER A 44 -3.96 1.74 23.10
N GLN A 45 -3.31 2.16 22.00
CA GLN A 45 -3.61 3.40 21.29
C GLN A 45 -4.77 3.26 20.29
N GLY A 46 -5.17 2.04 19.93
CA GLY A 46 -6.11 1.77 18.83
C GLY A 46 -7.53 2.35 18.98
N ARG A 47 -7.94 2.74 20.19
CA ARG A 47 -9.26 3.34 20.47
C ARG A 47 -9.21 4.84 20.79
N THR A 48 -8.03 5.45 20.61
CA THR A 48 -7.85 6.88 20.90
C THR A 48 -8.41 7.76 19.79
N SER A 49 -8.58 9.05 20.08
CA SER A 49 -9.03 10.02 19.08
C SER A 49 -8.05 10.18 17.91
N ILE A 50 -6.75 10.04 18.15
CA ILE A 50 -5.73 10.07 17.08
C ILE A 50 -5.88 8.87 16.14
N ALA A 51 -6.13 7.67 16.68
CA ALA A 51 -6.34 6.47 15.86
C ALA A 51 -7.53 6.64 14.91
N HIS A 52 -8.68 7.11 15.41
CA HIS A 52 -9.86 7.33 14.56
C HIS A 52 -9.67 8.46 13.55
N LYS A 53 -9.05 9.57 13.92
CA LYS A 53 -8.76 10.68 12.99
C LYS A 53 -7.78 10.25 11.90
N GLY A 54 -6.72 9.52 12.26
CA GLY A 54 -5.77 8.94 11.31
C GLY A 54 -6.44 7.96 10.34
N MET A 55 -7.32 7.11 10.85
CA MET A 55 -8.10 6.16 10.02
C MET A 55 -9.02 6.89 9.03
N LEU A 56 -9.73 7.93 9.47
CA LEU A 56 -10.57 8.74 8.59
C LEU A 56 -9.76 9.49 7.52
N LEU A 57 -8.57 9.99 7.87
CA LEU A 57 -7.66 10.59 6.91
C LEU A 57 -7.23 9.56 5.85
N ALA A 58 -6.80 8.37 6.27
CA ALA A 58 -6.40 7.30 5.35
C ALA A 58 -7.55 6.93 4.41
N ALA A 59 -8.77 6.76 4.94
CA ALA A 59 -9.96 6.43 4.16
C ALA A 59 -10.27 7.51 3.11
N LYS A 60 -10.23 8.79 3.48
CA LYS A 60 -10.45 9.91 2.55
C LYS A 60 -9.38 9.97 1.46
N THR A 61 -8.12 9.77 1.83
CA THR A 61 -7.01 9.73 0.87
C THR A 61 -7.19 8.60 -0.13
N MET A 62 -7.45 7.37 0.34
CA MET A 62 -7.66 6.23 -0.56
C MET A 62 -8.87 6.44 -1.47
N ALA A 63 -10.00 6.93 -0.93
CA ALA A 63 -11.19 7.20 -1.72
C ALA A 63 -10.95 8.28 -2.79
N ALA A 64 -10.28 9.39 -2.44
CA ALA A 64 -9.94 10.44 -3.40
C ALA A 64 -9.00 9.93 -4.50
N THR A 65 -7.98 9.14 -4.15
CA THR A 65 -7.09 8.50 -5.13
C THR A 65 -7.87 7.59 -6.08
N THR A 66 -8.77 6.76 -5.55
CA THR A 66 -9.63 5.91 -6.37
C THR A 66 -10.50 6.76 -7.30
N VAL A 67 -11.19 7.78 -6.81
CA VAL A 67 -12.02 8.66 -7.64
C VAL A 67 -11.20 9.27 -8.78
N ASN A 68 -10.00 9.77 -8.51
CA ASN A 68 -9.12 10.33 -9.55
C ASN A 68 -8.80 9.30 -10.64
N LEU A 69 -8.49 8.05 -10.27
CA LEU A 69 -8.22 6.97 -11.24
C LEU A 69 -9.45 6.55 -12.04
N PHE A 70 -10.66 6.71 -11.49
CA PHE A 70 -11.91 6.39 -12.20
C PHE A 70 -12.32 7.47 -13.20
N ILE A 71 -12.03 8.75 -12.90
CA ILE A 71 -12.42 9.87 -13.76
C ILE A 71 -11.35 10.27 -14.79
N ASP A 72 -10.08 9.96 -14.52
CA ASP A 72 -8.95 10.27 -15.40
C ASP A 72 -8.31 8.99 -15.92
N SER A 73 -8.68 8.62 -17.15
CA SER A 73 -8.11 7.45 -17.83
C SER A 73 -6.64 7.61 -18.19
N GLY A 74 -6.16 8.86 -18.36
CA GLY A 74 -4.75 9.13 -18.65
C GLY A 74 -3.88 8.80 -17.43
N LEU A 75 -4.30 9.28 -16.25
CA LEU A 75 -3.63 8.96 -14.98
C LEU A 75 -3.60 7.44 -14.72
N LEU A 76 -4.69 6.73 -15.01
CA LEU A 76 -4.73 5.27 -14.88
C LEU A 76 -3.73 4.59 -15.84
N GLN A 77 -3.63 5.05 -17.08
CA GLN A 77 -2.67 4.53 -18.04
C GLN A 77 -1.23 4.78 -17.60
N GLU A 78 -0.92 5.97 -17.08
CA GLU A 78 0.39 6.30 -16.54
C GLU A 78 0.78 5.36 -15.38
N CYS A 79 -0.14 5.12 -14.43
CA CYS A 79 0.09 4.18 -13.33
C CYS A 79 0.35 2.74 -13.82
N GLN A 80 -0.38 2.30 -14.85
CA GLN A 80 -0.18 0.97 -15.45
C GLN A 80 1.16 0.88 -16.19
N GLN A 81 1.56 1.93 -16.90
CA GLN A 81 2.85 1.99 -17.60
C GLN A 81 4.02 1.98 -16.61
N GLU A 82 3.95 2.75 -15.53
CA GLU A 82 4.98 2.73 -14.47
C GLU A 82 5.11 1.33 -13.87
N HIS A 83 3.97 0.68 -13.56
CA HIS A 83 3.97 -0.70 -13.04
C HIS A 83 4.61 -1.68 -14.03
N GLN A 84 4.23 -1.61 -15.31
CA GLN A 84 4.78 -2.47 -16.36
C GLN A 84 6.30 -2.31 -16.49
N GLN A 85 6.80 -1.07 -16.51
CA GLN A 85 8.24 -0.78 -16.58
C GLN A 85 9.02 -1.41 -15.41
N VAL A 86 8.46 -1.37 -14.20
CA VAL A 86 9.06 -1.99 -13.02
C VAL A 86 9.02 -3.52 -13.12
N THR A 87 7.92 -4.11 -13.57
CA THR A 87 7.81 -5.57 -13.66
C THR A 87 8.62 -6.18 -14.81
N ASP A 88 8.84 -5.43 -15.90
CA ASP A 88 9.70 -5.85 -17.01
C ASP A 88 11.17 -5.85 -16.62
N THR A 89 11.59 -4.88 -15.80
CA THR A 89 12.96 -4.78 -15.30
C THR A 89 13.24 -5.73 -14.13
N GLN A 90 12.24 -5.99 -13.27
CA GLN A 90 12.35 -6.89 -12.12
C GLN A 90 11.21 -7.92 -12.12
N PRO A 91 11.32 -9.01 -12.90
CA PRO A 91 10.27 -10.01 -13.00
C PRO A 91 10.04 -10.72 -11.65
N TYR A 92 8.80 -11.18 -11.45
CA TYR A 92 8.44 -11.94 -10.26
C TYR A 92 9.20 -13.27 -10.22
N HIS A 93 9.81 -13.56 -9.08
CA HIS A 93 10.32 -14.89 -8.77
C HIS A 93 9.70 -15.35 -7.45
N CYS A 94 8.94 -16.44 -7.47
CA CYS A 94 8.36 -17.00 -6.25
C CYS A 94 9.50 -17.44 -5.32
N PRO A 95 9.56 -16.95 -4.07
CA PRO A 95 10.62 -17.34 -3.13
C PRO A 95 10.45 -18.78 -2.62
N ILE A 96 9.28 -19.38 -2.82
CA ILE A 96 8.99 -20.75 -2.38
C ILE A 96 9.56 -21.73 -3.42
N PRO A 97 10.45 -22.67 -3.00
CA PRO A 97 10.97 -23.69 -3.90
C PRO A 97 9.87 -24.61 -4.46
N LYS A 98 10.00 -25.00 -5.73
CA LYS A 98 8.99 -25.83 -6.44
C LYS A 98 8.78 -27.22 -5.82
N ASN A 99 9.74 -27.71 -5.03
CA ASN A 99 9.68 -29.01 -4.37
C ASN A 99 8.94 -28.99 -3.02
N VAL A 100 8.50 -27.83 -2.53
CA VAL A 100 7.70 -27.73 -1.31
C VAL A 100 6.23 -27.95 -1.67
N THR A 101 5.68 -29.09 -1.24
CA THR A 101 4.25 -29.41 -1.33
C THR A 101 3.63 -29.32 0.06
N ARG A 102 2.39 -28.82 0.16
CA ARG A 102 1.69 -28.80 1.45
C ARG A 102 1.43 -30.25 1.88
N HIS A 103 1.85 -30.59 3.09
CA HIS A 103 1.39 -31.79 3.78
C HIS A 103 0.02 -31.47 4.39
N LEU A 104 -1.04 -31.81 3.66
CA LEU A 104 -2.41 -31.85 4.16
C LEU A 104 -2.86 -33.31 4.23
#